data_AF-A0A958SUH7-F1
#
_entry.id   AF-A0A958SUH7-F1
#
_cell.length_a   1.000
_cell.length_b   1.000
_cell.length_c   1.000
_cell.angle_alpha   90.00
_cell.angle_beta   90.00
_cell.angle_gamma   90.00
#
_symmetry.space_group_name_H-M   'P 1'
#
loop_
_entity.id
_entity.type
_entity.pdbx_description
1 polymer ?
#
loop_
_entity_poly.entity_id
_entity_poly.type
_entity_poly.pdbx_seq_one_letter_code
_entity_poly.pdbx_strand_id
1 'polypeptide(L)'
;MKNYYLFLLILIIITPLQAQPDIDIVEFANSFVSPVSIKNAGDDRLFVVEKRGWIKIVNTDGSVNVTPFLNIDNLVIDTGSERGLLGLAFHPNYASNGYFYVNYINNSGNTVISRFSRNLSDPNLANPSSETILMTINQPFSNHNGGDLEFGPDGYLYIGTGDGGSGGDPNGNGQNLNSLLGKMLRIDVDSGSPYSIP
;
A
#
# COMPACT_ATOMS: atom_id res chain seq x y z
N MET A 1 63.41 -50.26 26.55
CA MET A 1 63.07 -48.82 26.63
C MET A 1 61.66 -48.65 26.09
N LYS A 2 60.68 -48.28 26.91
CA LYS A 2 59.28 -48.11 26.51
C LYS A 2 59.07 -46.63 26.15
N ASN A 3 58.79 -46.32 24.88
CA ASN A 3 58.47 -44.97 24.43
C ASN A 3 56.95 -44.80 24.47
N TYR A 4 56.46 -43.92 25.33
CA TYR A 4 55.07 -43.48 25.35
C TYR A 4 54.94 -42.23 24.47
N TYR A 5 54.19 -42.33 23.38
CA TYR A 5 53.85 -41.17 22.56
C TYR A 5 52.59 -40.51 23.14
N LEU A 6 52.73 -39.29 23.63
CA LEU A 6 51.64 -38.45 24.11
C LEU A 6 50.93 -37.84 22.89
N PHE A 7 49.72 -38.32 22.58
CA PHE A 7 48.87 -37.69 21.56
C PHE A 7 48.17 -36.47 22.18
N LEU A 8 48.57 -35.26 21.76
CA LEU A 8 47.89 -34.03 22.13
C LEU A 8 46.65 -33.87 21.23
N LEU A 9 45.45 -34.08 21.78
CA LEU A 9 44.21 -33.84 21.07
C LEU A 9 43.94 -32.32 21.05
N ILE A 10 44.14 -31.66 19.91
CA ILE A 10 43.76 -30.25 19.73
C ILE A 10 42.25 -30.22 19.48
N LEU A 11 41.49 -29.74 20.46
CA LEU A 11 40.07 -29.47 20.32
C LEU A 11 39.89 -28.20 19.47
N ILE A 12 39.56 -28.35 18.19
CA ILE A 12 39.21 -27.23 17.32
C ILE A 12 37.79 -26.79 17.69
N ILE A 13 37.67 -25.67 18.41
CA ILE A 13 36.39 -25.03 18.65
C ILE A 13 36.00 -24.31 17.36
N ILE A 14 35.13 -24.93 16.56
CA ILE A 14 34.50 -24.28 15.41
C ILE A 14 33.38 -23.40 15.96
N THR A 15 33.65 -22.12 16.19
CA THR A 15 32.57 -21.14 16.39
C THR A 15 31.89 -20.93 15.04
N PRO A 16 30.57 -21.14 14.90
CA PRO A 16 29.89 -20.78 13.68
C PRO A 16 30.00 -19.25 13.52
N LEU A 17 30.70 -18.80 12.48
CA LEU A 17 30.62 -17.41 12.05
C LEU A 17 29.21 -17.22 11.49
N GLN A 18 28.29 -16.68 12.31
CA GLN A 18 27.11 -16.05 11.76
C GLN A 18 27.57 -14.69 11.22
N ALA A 19 27.85 -14.64 9.92
CA ALA A 19 27.96 -13.36 9.23
C ALA A 19 26.56 -12.75 9.20
N GLN A 20 26.33 -11.76 10.06
CA GLN A 20 25.14 -10.93 9.95
C GLN A 20 25.24 -10.15 8.62
N PRO A 21 24.18 -10.06 7.82
CA PRO A 21 24.21 -9.24 6.62
C PRO A 21 24.46 -7.78 7.03
N ASP A 22 25.43 -7.14 6.37
CA ASP A 22 25.59 -5.69 6.45
C ASP A 22 24.42 -5.04 5.71
N ILE A 23 23.69 -4.17 6.41
CA ILE A 23 22.54 -3.45 5.86
C ILE A 23 22.94 -1.98 5.77
N ASP A 24 23.03 -1.49 4.55
CA ASP A 24 23.24 -0.08 4.26
C ASP A 24 21.94 0.61 3.87
N ILE A 25 21.75 1.83 4.37
CA ILE A 25 20.65 2.71 3.93
C ILE A 25 21.24 3.64 2.87
N VAL A 26 20.78 3.48 1.64
CA VAL A 26 21.16 4.32 0.51
C VAL A 26 19.94 5.15 0.10
N GLU A 27 20.13 6.47 -0.02
CA GLU A 27 19.10 7.32 -0.61
C GLU A 27 18.93 6.95 -2.08
N PHE A 28 17.75 6.43 -2.44
CA PHE A 28 17.43 6.05 -3.81
C PHE A 28 16.69 7.16 -4.56
N ALA A 29 15.75 7.84 -3.89
CA ALA A 29 14.97 8.95 -4.43
C ALA A 29 14.54 9.90 -3.30
N ASN A 30 14.31 11.17 -3.62
CA ASN A 30 13.93 12.21 -2.65
C ASN A 30 12.81 13.11 -3.19
N SER A 31 12.54 14.22 -2.48
CA SER A 31 11.55 15.25 -2.87
C SER A 31 10.09 14.78 -2.86
N PHE A 32 9.77 13.89 -1.93
CA PHE A 32 8.39 13.50 -1.60
C PHE A 32 7.81 14.36 -0.48
N VAL A 33 6.51 14.62 -0.54
CA VAL A 33 5.75 15.32 0.49
C VAL A 33 4.79 14.35 1.15
N SER A 34 5.05 14.00 2.41
CA SER A 34 4.25 13.06 3.20
C SER A 34 3.94 11.75 2.45
N PRO A 35 4.97 10.99 2.01
CA PRO A 35 4.75 9.68 1.38
C PRO A 35 4.17 8.69 2.41
N VAL A 36 3.18 7.90 2.00
CA VAL A 36 2.47 6.95 2.88
C VAL A 36 2.46 5.51 2.37
N SER A 37 2.72 5.30 1.08
CA SER A 37 2.79 3.97 0.48
C SER A 37 3.70 3.95 -0.75
N ILE A 38 4.23 2.78 -1.08
CA ILE A 38 5.01 2.52 -2.29
C ILE A 38 4.64 1.14 -2.85
N LYS A 39 4.38 1.06 -4.16
CA LYS A 39 4.04 -0.18 -4.87
C LYS A 39 4.74 -0.22 -6.23
N ASN A 40 4.88 -1.41 -6.83
CA ASN A 40 5.17 -1.54 -8.26
C ASN A 40 3.93 -2.09 -8.98
N ALA A 41 3.85 -1.89 -10.29
CA ALA A 41 2.71 -2.31 -11.11
C ALA A 41 2.94 -3.65 -11.82
N GLY A 42 3.86 -4.48 -11.31
CA GLY A 42 4.41 -5.64 -12.03
C GLY A 42 5.48 -5.28 -13.05
N ASP A 43 5.99 -4.04 -13.01
CA ASP A 43 7.13 -3.54 -13.78
C ASP A 43 8.16 -2.87 -12.87
N ASP A 44 9.24 -2.34 -13.44
CA ASP A 44 10.36 -1.78 -12.67
C ASP A 44 10.08 -0.41 -12.02
N ARG A 45 8.91 0.20 -12.32
CA ARG A 45 8.57 1.52 -11.78
C ARG A 45 8.05 1.38 -10.36
N LEU A 46 8.47 2.30 -9.49
CA LEU A 46 7.89 2.43 -8.16
C LEU A 46 6.91 3.61 -8.15
N PHE A 47 5.74 3.38 -7.57
CA PHE A 47 4.67 4.35 -7.44
C PHE A 47 4.57 4.76 -5.98
N VAL A 48 5.01 5.98 -5.68
CA VAL A 48 4.99 6.55 -4.33
C VAL A 48 3.72 7.35 -4.15
N VAL A 49 2.93 6.97 -3.16
CA VAL A 49 1.68 7.62 -2.78
C VAL A 49 1.98 8.75 -1.79
N GLU A 50 1.64 9.98 -2.16
CA GLU A 50 1.68 11.14 -1.27
C GLU A 50 0.28 11.42 -0.71
N LYS A 51 0.23 11.66 0.61
CA LYS A 51 -0.99 11.88 1.39
C LYS A 51 -1.96 12.91 0.78
N ARG A 52 -1.44 13.93 0.10
CA ARG A 52 -2.21 15.01 -0.55
C ARG A 52 -3.00 14.61 -1.79
N GLY A 53 -3.01 13.34 -2.20
CA GLY A 53 -3.72 12.88 -3.39
C GLY A 53 -2.86 12.75 -4.65
N TRP A 54 -1.54 12.63 -4.50
CA TRP A 54 -0.62 12.46 -5.62
C TRP A 54 -0.01 11.06 -5.61
N ILE A 55 0.20 10.50 -6.80
CA ILE A 55 1.02 9.30 -6.99
C ILE A 55 2.17 9.66 -7.92
N LYS A 56 3.41 9.56 -7.45
CA LYS A 56 4.63 9.86 -8.24
C LYS A 56 5.29 8.57 -8.70
N ILE A 57 5.92 8.61 -9.87
CA ILE A 57 6.74 7.50 -10.39
C ILE A 57 8.20 7.76 -10.05
N VAL A 58 8.87 6.75 -9.51
CA VAL A 58 10.33 6.65 -9.40
C VAL A 58 10.80 5.64 -10.43
N ASN A 59 11.77 6.05 -11.25
CA ASN A 59 12.38 5.20 -12.27
C ASN A 59 13.54 4.38 -11.68
N THR A 60 14.06 3.43 -12.45
CA THR A 60 15.14 2.53 -12.02
C THR A 60 16.46 3.23 -11.68
N ASP A 61 16.66 4.46 -12.19
CA ASP A 61 17.83 5.29 -11.91
C ASP A 61 17.64 6.20 -10.68
N GLY A 62 16.52 6.07 -9.96
CA GLY A 62 16.18 6.91 -8.81
C GLY A 62 15.55 8.26 -9.17
N SER A 63 15.44 8.59 -10.47
CA SER A 63 14.78 9.83 -10.89
C SER A 63 13.27 9.77 -10.62
N VAL A 64 12.70 10.91 -10.21
CA VAL A 64 11.26 11.05 -9.96
C VAL A 64 10.64 11.85 -11.10
N ASN A 65 9.56 11.32 -11.69
CA ASN A 65 8.85 12.05 -12.75
C ASN A 65 8.27 13.36 -12.20
N VAL A 66 8.46 14.46 -12.94
CA VAL A 66 7.96 15.79 -12.57
C VAL A 66 6.43 15.81 -12.53
N THR A 67 5.80 15.25 -13.56
CA THR A 67 4.35 15.06 -13.60
C THR A 67 3.99 13.79 -12.81
N PRO A 68 3.08 13.86 -11.82
CA PRO A 68 2.64 12.67 -11.11
C PRO A 68 1.86 11.73 -12.04
N PHE A 69 1.93 10.43 -11.77
CA PHE A 69 1.08 9.42 -12.41
C PHE A 69 -0.40 9.74 -12.21
N LEU A 70 -0.80 10.07 -10.98
CA LEU A 70 -2.16 10.51 -10.65
C LEU A 70 -2.11 11.78 -9.81
N ASN A 71 -2.97 12.75 -10.14
CA ASN A 71 -3.31 13.85 -9.25
C ASN A 71 -4.84 13.89 -9.05
N ILE A 72 -5.28 13.67 -7.82
CA ILE A 72 -6.67 13.81 -7.37
C ILE A 72 -6.76 14.68 -6.11
N ASP A 73 -5.83 15.61 -5.92
CA ASP A 73 -5.79 16.52 -4.77
C ASP A 73 -7.12 17.22 -4.51
N ASN A 74 -7.83 17.60 -5.56
CA ASN A 74 -9.14 18.21 -5.50
C ASN A 74 -10.24 17.32 -4.90
N LEU A 75 -10.05 16.00 -4.86
CA LEU A 75 -10.98 15.04 -4.26
C LEU A 75 -10.65 14.70 -2.81
N VAL A 76 -9.41 14.98 -2.38
CA VAL A 76 -8.82 14.44 -1.15
C VAL A 76 -8.75 15.53 -0.07
N ILE A 77 -9.24 15.20 1.13
CA ILE A 77 -8.87 15.96 2.33
C ILE A 77 -7.66 15.29 2.97
N ASP A 78 -6.55 16.01 3.05
CA ASP A 78 -5.28 15.53 3.62
C ASP A 78 -4.96 16.18 4.97
N THR A 79 -5.86 17.06 5.44
CA THR A 79 -5.78 17.71 6.75
C THR A 79 -6.42 16.85 7.83
N GLY A 80 -5.80 16.88 9.01
CA GLY A 80 -6.21 16.08 10.16
C GLY A 80 -5.57 14.70 10.17
N SER A 81 -4.75 14.45 11.18
CA SER A 81 -4.14 13.15 11.55
C SER A 81 -3.84 12.24 10.35
N GLU A 82 -4.67 11.22 10.09
CA GLU A 82 -4.41 10.15 9.11
C GLU A 82 -5.14 10.33 7.79
N ARG A 83 -5.91 11.40 7.60
CA ARG A 83 -6.71 11.60 6.38
C ARG A 83 -5.84 11.88 5.17
N GLY A 84 -6.14 11.31 4.02
CA GLY A 84 -5.44 11.61 2.77
C GLY A 84 -5.71 10.53 1.73
N LEU A 85 -4.88 10.49 0.68
CA LEU A 85 -4.70 9.31 -0.16
C LEU A 85 -3.75 8.34 0.57
N LEU A 86 -4.19 7.10 0.77
CA LEU A 86 -3.58 6.15 1.70
C LEU A 86 -3.18 4.85 1.03
N GLY A 87 -4.09 4.24 0.27
CA GLY A 87 -3.88 2.95 -0.37
C GLY A 87 -3.68 3.05 -1.87
N LEU A 88 -2.86 2.15 -2.42
CA LEU A 88 -2.70 1.90 -3.85
C LEU A 88 -2.56 0.39 -4.05
N ALA A 89 -3.31 -0.17 -4.99
CA ALA A 89 -3.10 -1.53 -5.49
C ALA A 89 -3.29 -1.56 -7.01
N PHE A 90 -2.38 -2.21 -7.71
CA PHE A 90 -2.54 -2.47 -9.15
C PHE A 90 -3.31 -3.78 -9.34
N HIS A 91 -4.21 -3.81 -10.33
CA HIS A 91 -4.88 -5.05 -10.70
C HIS A 91 -3.84 -6.12 -11.10
N PRO A 92 -4.04 -7.41 -10.80
CA PRO A 92 -3.11 -8.47 -11.24
C PRO A 92 -2.88 -8.51 -12.76
N ASN A 93 -3.91 -8.12 -13.53
CA ASN A 93 -3.86 -7.95 -14.99
C ASN A 93 -3.57 -6.49 -15.46
N TYR A 94 -2.93 -5.65 -14.63
CA TYR A 94 -2.68 -4.23 -14.95
C TYR A 94 -1.97 -4.02 -16.30
N ALA A 95 -1.03 -4.89 -16.65
CA ALA A 95 -0.33 -4.82 -17.95
C ALA A 95 -1.31 -4.82 -19.14
N SER A 96 -2.43 -5.53 -19.02
CA SER A 96 -3.46 -5.66 -20.05
C SER A 96 -4.61 -4.67 -19.86
N ASN A 97 -5.18 -4.55 -18.66
CA ASN A 97 -6.39 -3.75 -18.41
C ASN A 97 -6.12 -2.32 -17.94
N GLY A 98 -4.91 -2.05 -17.42
CA GLY A 98 -4.52 -0.74 -16.92
C GLY A 98 -5.22 -0.30 -15.64
N TYR A 99 -5.93 -1.18 -14.93
CA TYR A 99 -6.70 -0.82 -13.74
C TYR A 99 -5.88 -0.84 -12.46
N PHE A 100 -6.12 0.17 -11.64
CA PHE A 100 -5.55 0.27 -10.29
C PHE A 100 -6.59 0.88 -9.36
N TYR A 101 -6.36 0.70 -8.07
CA TYR A 101 -7.33 1.00 -7.02
C TYR A 101 -6.66 1.87 -5.99
N VAL A 102 -7.42 2.85 -5.48
CA VAL A 102 -6.96 3.77 -4.46
C VAL A 102 -7.93 3.79 -3.29
N ASN A 103 -7.40 4.04 -2.10
CA ASN A 103 -8.16 4.35 -0.90
C ASN A 103 -7.80 5.75 -0.44
N TYR A 104 -8.78 6.65 -0.40
CA TYR A 104 -8.57 8.02 0.04
C TYR A 104 -9.70 8.53 0.93
N ILE A 105 -9.44 9.60 1.68
CA ILE A 105 -10.46 10.33 2.43
C ILE A 105 -10.95 11.50 1.58
N ASN A 106 -12.23 11.50 1.25
CA ASN A 106 -12.82 12.55 0.41
C ASN A 106 -13.07 13.86 1.20
N ASN A 107 -13.44 14.94 0.50
CA ASN A 107 -13.71 16.24 1.12
C ASN A 107 -14.86 16.24 2.17
N SER A 108 -15.69 15.20 2.23
CA SER A 108 -16.70 15.02 3.29
C SER A 108 -16.16 14.25 4.50
N GLY A 109 -14.89 13.86 4.48
CA GLY A 109 -14.22 13.10 5.53
C GLY A 109 -14.44 11.59 5.44
N ASN A 110 -15.03 11.06 4.37
CA ASN A 110 -15.33 9.64 4.24
C ASN A 110 -14.21 8.88 3.52
N THR A 111 -13.98 7.63 3.90
CA THR A 111 -13.14 6.71 3.13
C THR A 111 -13.84 6.36 1.82
N VAL A 112 -13.09 6.43 0.72
CA VAL A 112 -13.54 6.06 -0.63
C VAL A 112 -12.54 5.08 -1.23
N ILE A 113 -13.05 3.95 -1.70
CA ILE A 113 -12.30 2.97 -2.47
C ILE A 113 -12.75 3.13 -3.91
N SER A 114 -11.81 3.51 -4.77
CA SER A 114 -12.09 3.81 -6.18
C SER A 114 -11.15 3.04 -7.10
N ARG A 115 -11.67 2.62 -8.25
CA ARG A 115 -10.89 2.15 -9.39
C ARG A 115 -10.61 3.31 -10.33
N PHE A 116 -9.39 3.38 -10.84
CA PHE A 116 -8.98 4.23 -11.96
C PHE A 116 -8.32 3.37 -13.05
N SER A 117 -8.12 3.97 -14.22
CA SER A 117 -7.37 3.39 -15.33
C SER A 117 -6.16 4.25 -15.70
N ARG A 118 -5.08 3.60 -16.15
CA ARG A 118 -3.96 4.29 -16.79
C ARG A 118 -4.42 4.97 -18.08
N ASN A 119 -3.71 6.02 -18.48
CA ASN A 119 -3.89 6.63 -19.79
C ASN A 119 -3.45 5.63 -20.88
N LEU A 120 -4.25 5.52 -21.95
CA LEU A 120 -4.00 4.56 -23.03
C LEU A 120 -2.83 4.95 -23.94
N SER A 121 -2.55 6.25 -24.04
CA SER A 121 -1.48 6.80 -24.88
C SER A 121 -0.17 6.97 -24.13
N ASP A 122 -0.21 7.12 -22.81
CA ASP A 122 0.97 7.27 -21.95
C ASP A 122 0.82 6.46 -20.66
N PRO A 123 1.51 5.30 -20.52
CA PRO A 123 1.42 4.47 -19.33
C PRO A 123 2.04 5.11 -18.08
N ASN A 124 2.75 6.24 -18.19
CA ASN A 124 3.25 7.01 -17.05
C ASN A 124 2.22 8.01 -16.50
N LEU A 125 1.02 8.06 -17.10
CA LEU A 125 -0.09 8.88 -16.63
C LEU A 125 -1.31 8.01 -16.36
N ALA A 126 -2.10 8.40 -15.37
CA ALA A 126 -3.46 7.92 -15.16
C ALA A 126 -4.46 8.81 -15.90
N ASN A 127 -5.70 8.32 -16.04
CA ASN A 127 -6.84 9.15 -16.42
C ASN A 127 -7.67 9.49 -15.17
N PRO A 128 -7.56 10.71 -14.59
CA PRO A 128 -8.35 11.08 -13.42
C PRO A 128 -9.87 11.05 -13.66
N SER A 129 -10.32 11.19 -14.91
CA SER A 129 -11.74 11.11 -15.26
C SER A 129 -12.28 9.68 -15.40
N SER A 130 -11.43 8.66 -15.21
CA SER A 130 -11.84 7.24 -15.29
C SER A 130 -12.36 6.66 -13.98
N GLU A 131 -12.52 7.49 -12.95
CA GLU A 131 -12.91 7.04 -11.62
C GLU A 131 -14.19 6.21 -11.64
N THR A 132 -14.15 5.07 -10.96
CA THR A 132 -15.32 4.29 -10.58
C THR A 132 -15.26 4.03 -9.08
N ILE A 133 -16.15 4.68 -8.32
CA ILE A 133 -16.27 4.46 -6.88
C ILE A 133 -16.83 3.05 -6.65
N LEU A 134 -16.09 2.24 -5.90
CA LEU A 134 -16.53 0.91 -5.47
C LEU A 134 -17.27 1.00 -4.15
N MET A 135 -16.73 1.72 -3.18
CA MET A 135 -17.24 1.73 -1.81
C MET A 135 -16.95 3.07 -1.13
N THR A 136 -17.92 3.57 -0.36
CA THR A 136 -17.75 4.74 0.51
C THR A 136 -18.12 4.36 1.93
N ILE A 137 -17.23 4.64 2.89
CA ILE A 137 -17.41 4.33 4.31
C ILE A 137 -17.33 5.63 5.11
N ASN A 138 -18.36 5.90 5.91
CA ASN A 138 -18.38 7.05 6.81
C ASN A 138 -17.31 6.90 7.90
N GLN A 139 -16.48 7.92 8.10
CA GLN A 139 -15.45 7.95 9.14
C GLN A 139 -15.85 8.94 10.26
N PRO A 140 -16.09 8.47 11.49
CA PRO A 140 -16.52 9.35 12.58
C PRO A 140 -15.41 10.29 13.07
N PHE A 141 -14.14 9.92 12.90
CA PHE A 141 -12.98 10.73 13.29
C PHE A 141 -11.95 10.83 12.17
N SER A 142 -10.89 11.62 12.39
CA SER A 142 -9.81 11.86 11.43
C SER A 142 -8.61 10.91 11.58
N ASN A 143 -8.71 9.93 12.47
CA ASN A 143 -7.68 8.93 12.76
C ASN A 143 -8.29 7.51 12.77
N HIS A 144 -7.44 6.50 12.83
CA HIS A 144 -7.73 5.10 12.55
C HIS A 144 -8.56 4.90 11.28
N ASN A 145 -8.10 5.50 10.18
CA ASN A 145 -8.79 5.33 8.90
C ASN A 145 -8.45 3.98 8.23
N GLY A 146 -7.33 3.36 8.60
CA GLY A 146 -6.78 2.22 7.87
C GLY A 146 -6.21 2.70 6.53
N GLY A 147 -6.44 1.98 5.45
CA GLY A 147 -6.18 2.52 4.11
C GLY A 147 -5.48 1.58 3.15
N ASP A 148 -4.77 0.56 3.64
CA ASP A 148 -3.99 -0.30 2.76
C ASP A 148 -4.89 -1.16 1.85
N LEU A 149 -4.39 -1.40 0.64
CA LEU A 149 -5.04 -2.17 -0.40
C LEU A 149 -4.04 -3.18 -0.95
N GLU A 150 -4.48 -4.42 -1.16
CA GLU A 150 -3.65 -5.45 -1.75
C GLU A 150 -4.52 -6.48 -2.48
N PHE A 151 -4.03 -7.00 -3.60
CA PHE A 151 -4.66 -8.16 -4.24
C PHE A 151 -4.10 -9.44 -3.63
N GLY A 152 -5.00 -10.32 -3.17
CA GLY A 152 -4.60 -11.65 -2.74
C GLY A 152 -4.22 -12.55 -3.92
N PRO A 153 -3.53 -13.67 -3.68
CA PRO A 153 -3.24 -14.68 -4.71
C PRO A 153 -4.52 -15.36 -5.24
N ASP A 154 -5.65 -15.16 -4.56
CA ASP A 154 -6.99 -15.59 -4.97
C ASP A 154 -7.68 -14.60 -5.92
N GLY A 155 -7.03 -13.48 -6.27
CA GLY A 155 -7.52 -12.49 -7.23
C GLY A 155 -8.47 -11.45 -6.65
N TYR A 156 -8.77 -11.51 -5.34
CA TYR A 156 -9.66 -10.54 -4.70
C TYR A 156 -8.91 -9.34 -4.15
N LEU A 157 -9.58 -8.18 -4.13
CA LEU A 157 -9.07 -6.96 -3.50
C LEU A 157 -9.36 -7.02 -1.99
N TYR A 158 -8.30 -6.96 -1.19
CA TYR A 158 -8.36 -6.84 0.26
C TYR A 158 -8.22 -5.37 0.66
N ILE A 159 -9.06 -4.95 1.60
CA ILE A 159 -9.16 -3.56 2.05
C ILE A 159 -9.05 -3.55 3.58
N GLY A 160 -7.98 -2.95 4.10
CA GLY A 160 -7.82 -2.75 5.54
C GLY A 160 -8.54 -1.48 6.01
N THR A 161 -9.54 -1.62 6.87
CA THR A 161 -10.26 -0.48 7.45
C THR A 161 -9.99 -0.38 8.95
N GLY A 162 -9.66 0.83 9.42
CA GLY A 162 -9.59 1.08 10.87
C GLY A 162 -10.99 1.21 11.48
N ASP A 163 -11.06 1.22 12.82
CA ASP A 163 -12.32 1.31 13.59
C ASP A 163 -13.02 2.67 13.48
N GLY A 164 -12.38 3.62 12.79
CA GLY A 164 -12.89 4.96 12.56
C GLY A 164 -12.47 5.99 13.59
N GLY A 165 -11.61 5.61 14.55
CA GLY A 165 -10.79 6.53 15.30
C GLY A 165 -11.20 6.78 16.74
N SER A 166 -10.53 7.78 17.32
CA SER A 166 -10.41 7.99 18.77
C SER A 166 -9.73 6.83 19.51
N GLY A 167 -9.41 7.05 20.79
CA GLY A 167 -8.81 6.03 21.64
C GLY A 167 -9.83 4.99 22.10
N GLY A 168 -9.54 3.70 21.88
CA GLY A 168 -10.29 2.60 22.47
C GLY A 168 -11.62 2.23 21.79
N ASP A 169 -11.76 2.48 20.48
CA ASP A 169 -12.97 2.16 19.68
C ASP A 169 -14.28 2.60 20.39
N PRO A 170 -14.48 3.91 20.63
CA PRO A 170 -15.62 4.39 21.42
C PRO A 170 -16.98 4.06 20.80
N ASN A 171 -17.02 3.76 19.50
CA ASN A 171 -18.22 3.38 18.77
C ASN A 171 -18.42 1.85 18.68
N GLY A 172 -17.48 1.05 19.20
CA GLY A 172 -17.54 -0.41 19.17
C GLY A 172 -17.55 -1.00 17.75
N ASN A 173 -16.99 -0.28 16.78
CA ASN A 173 -17.02 -0.64 15.37
C ASN A 173 -16.29 -1.94 15.08
N GLY A 174 -15.18 -2.20 15.77
CA GLY A 174 -14.37 -3.40 15.57
C GLY A 174 -15.17 -4.69 15.78
N GLN A 175 -16.03 -4.73 16.80
CA GLN A 175 -16.88 -5.88 17.13
C GLN A 175 -18.26 -5.84 16.44
N ASN A 176 -18.67 -4.69 15.90
CA ASN A 176 -19.95 -4.57 15.21
C ASN A 176 -19.88 -5.19 13.80
N LEU A 177 -20.60 -6.29 13.60
CA LEU A 177 -20.69 -6.99 12.31
C LEU A 177 -21.50 -6.23 11.25
N ASN A 178 -22.28 -5.22 11.65
CA ASN A 178 -23.00 -4.34 10.72
C ASN A 178 -22.16 -3.13 10.28
N SER A 179 -20.91 -3.02 10.75
CA SER A 179 -19.98 -1.96 10.40
C SER A 179 -18.89 -2.48 9.46
N LEU A 180 -18.54 -1.64 8.48
CA LEU A 180 -17.38 -1.87 7.60
C LEU A 180 -16.07 -1.35 8.21
N LEU A 181 -16.11 -0.76 9.40
CA LEU A 181 -14.94 -0.24 10.13
C LEU A 181 -14.35 -1.31 11.05
N GLY A 182 -13.03 -1.29 11.19
CA GLY A 182 -12.24 -2.23 11.99
C GLY A 182 -12.26 -3.63 11.40
N LYS A 183 -12.10 -3.74 10.07
CA LYS A 183 -12.25 -5.00 9.32
C LYS A 183 -11.10 -5.18 8.32
N MET A 184 -10.92 -6.44 7.92
CA MET A 184 -10.30 -6.81 6.66
C MET A 184 -11.42 -7.19 5.69
N LEU A 185 -11.76 -6.29 4.76
CA LEU A 185 -12.77 -6.56 3.74
C LEU A 185 -12.12 -7.27 2.55
N ARG A 186 -12.91 -8.06 1.82
CA ARG A 186 -12.49 -8.80 0.62
C ARG A 186 -13.61 -8.70 -0.41
N ILE A 187 -13.30 -8.16 -1.58
CA ILE A 187 -14.27 -7.96 -2.67
C ILE A 187 -13.76 -8.52 -4.00
N ASP A 188 -14.69 -8.93 -4.85
CA ASP A 188 -14.43 -9.28 -6.24
C ASP A 188 -14.73 -8.09 -7.15
N VAL A 189 -13.68 -7.58 -7.79
CA VAL A 189 -13.73 -6.42 -8.69
C VAL A 189 -13.87 -6.80 -10.16
N ASP A 190 -13.73 -8.09 -10.48
CA ASP A 190 -13.88 -8.66 -11.82
C ASP A 190 -15.33 -9.14 -12.06
N SER A 191 -16.06 -9.44 -10.99
CA SER A 191 -17.46 -9.86 -11.02
C SER A 191 -18.39 -8.80 -10.42
N GLY A 192 -19.49 -8.49 -11.11
CA GLY A 192 -20.51 -7.54 -10.64
C GLY A 192 -20.29 -6.10 -11.09
N SER A 193 -21.18 -5.20 -10.66
CA SER A 193 -21.09 -3.77 -10.92
C SER A 193 -21.63 -2.99 -9.71
N PRO A 194 -20.79 -2.30 -8.92
CA PRO A 194 -19.35 -2.05 -9.13
C PRO A 194 -18.40 -3.18 -8.67
N TYR A 195 -18.87 -4.13 -7.85
CA TYR A 195 -18.12 -5.30 -7.36
C TYR A 195 -19.12 -6.37 -6.89
N SER A 196 -18.62 -7.52 -6.46
CA SER A 196 -19.40 -8.54 -5.75
C SER A 196 -18.69 -9.02 -4.48
N ILE A 197 -19.45 -9.70 -3.60
CA ILE A 197 -18.93 -10.29 -2.38
C ILE A 197 -18.78 -11.80 -2.64
N PRO A 198 -17.57 -12.39 -2.50
CA PRO A 198 -17.30 -13.79 -2.79
C PRO A 198 -17.94 -14.76 -1.79
#